data_AF-A0A9X2ACD5-F1
#
_entry.id   AF-A0A9X2ACD5-F1
#
_cell.length_a   1.000
_cell.length_b   1.000
_cell.length_c   1.000
_cell.angle_alpha   90.00
_cell.angle_beta   90.00
_cell.angle_gamma   90.00
#
_symmetry.space_group_name_H-M   'P 1'
#
loop_
_entity.id
_entity.type
_entity.pdbx_description
1 polymer ?
#
loop_
_entity_poly.entity_id
_entity_poly.type
_entity_poly.pdbx_seq_one_letter_code
_entity_poly.pdbx_strand_id
1 'polypeptide(L)'
;MAVKLLLKSLIVFVAASFALYAGLQAEVIAQVGVTQHIPQLEGDGAGNFVFAVLCLVSGFFVLIKPLIAVGSFALTAVVVFYVGMTYQDHTALLWTVVPVVLSIVCLAVYQSERNGSKEAKRVAVSTPSRS
;
A
#
# COMPACT_ATOMS: atom_id res chain seq x y z
N MET A 1 -0.46 -4.28 22.53
CA MET A 1 0.51 -3.43 21.80
C MET A 1 1.26 -4.22 20.73
N ALA A 2 1.83 -5.39 21.05
CA ALA A 2 2.58 -6.24 20.11
C ALA A 2 1.83 -6.61 18.82
N VAL A 3 0.57 -7.04 18.89
CA VAL A 3 -0.21 -7.46 17.69
C VAL A 3 -0.38 -6.33 16.66
N LYS A 4 -0.57 -5.09 17.12
CA LYS A 4 -0.74 -3.93 16.21
C LYS A 4 0.56 -3.59 15.50
N LEU A 5 1.68 -3.66 16.22
CA LEU A 5 3.00 -3.45 15.64
C LEU A 5 3.32 -4.55 14.63
N LEU A 6 3.07 -5.81 14.97
CA LEU A 6 3.23 -6.95 14.06
C LEU A 6 2.41 -6.78 12.78
N LEU A 7 1.16 -6.34 12.87
CA LEU A 7 0.30 -6.14 11.71
C LEU A 7 0.82 -4.99 10.82
N LYS A 8 1.29 -3.88 11.41
CA LYS A 8 1.93 -2.79 10.65
C LYS A 8 3.21 -3.24 9.96
N SER A 9 4.06 -3.99 10.67
CA SER A 9 5.29 -4.55 10.12
C SER A 9 5.00 -5.53 8.97
N LEU A 10 3.94 -6.35 9.10
CA LEU A 10 3.51 -7.27 8.04
C LEU A 10 3.06 -6.50 6.79
N ILE A 11 2.26 -5.44 6.95
CA ILE A 11 1.82 -4.61 5.82
C ILE A 11 3.02 -3.97 5.12
N VAL A 12 3.98 -3.44 5.87
CA VAL A 12 5.21 -2.83 5.32
C VAL A 12 6.03 -3.88 4.59
N PHE A 13 6.18 -5.08 5.17
CA PHE A 13 6.92 -6.18 4.53
C PHE A 13 6.27 -6.57 3.21
N VAL A 14 4.95 -6.77 3.18
CA VAL A 14 4.21 -7.08 1.95
C VAL A 14 4.38 -5.96 0.93
N ALA A 15 4.17 -4.69 1.31
CA ALA A 15 4.33 -3.56 0.40
C ALA A 15 5.76 -3.50 -0.19
N ALA A 16 6.78 -3.71 0.64
CA ALA A 16 8.17 -3.73 0.21
C ALA A 16 8.49 -4.91 -0.72
N SER A 17 7.97 -6.11 -0.46
CA SER A 17 8.15 -7.27 -1.34
C SER A 17 7.55 -7.04 -2.72
N PHE A 18 6.33 -6.48 -2.77
CA PHE A 18 5.67 -6.17 -4.05
C PHE A 18 6.37 -5.03 -4.78
N ALA A 19 6.84 -4.01 -4.07
CA ALA A 19 7.61 -2.94 -4.67
C ALA A 19 8.95 -3.44 -5.23
N LEU A 20 9.65 -4.31 -4.52
CA LEU A 20 10.89 -4.91 -5.01
C LEU A 20 10.63 -5.76 -6.27
N TYR A 21 9.60 -6.60 -6.23
CA TYR A 21 9.20 -7.41 -7.39
C TYR A 21 8.86 -6.53 -8.60
N ALA A 22 7.99 -5.54 -8.42
CA ALA A 22 7.59 -4.63 -9.49
C ALA A 22 8.76 -3.77 -10.00
N GLY A 23 9.67 -3.34 -9.12
CA GLY A 23 10.86 -2.59 -9.49
C GLY A 23 11.85 -3.41 -10.33
N LEU A 24 12.10 -4.66 -9.94
CA LEU A 24 12.93 -5.58 -10.73
C LEU A 24 12.28 -5.91 -12.07
N GLN A 25 10.97 -6.15 -12.08
CA GLN A 25 10.22 -6.38 -13.31
C GLN A 25 10.25 -5.15 -14.24
N ALA A 26 10.11 -3.95 -13.68
CA ALA A 26 10.19 -2.70 -14.42
C ALA A 26 11.51 -2.54 -15.18
N GLU A 27 12.63 -2.83 -14.51
CA GLU A 27 13.96 -2.75 -15.11
C GLU A 27 14.10 -3.73 -16.28
N VAL A 28 13.70 -4.99 -16.09
CA VAL A 28 13.79 -6.02 -17.13
C VAL A 28 12.93 -5.66 -18.34
N ILE A 29 11.68 -5.25 -18.13
CA ILE A 29 10.77 -4.89 -19.21
C ILE A 29 11.30 -3.68 -19.97
N ALA A 30 11.78 -2.64 -19.26
CA ALA A 30 12.33 -1.46 -19.89
C ALA A 30 13.59 -1.78 -20.72
N GLN A 31 14.48 -2.65 -20.23
CA GLN A 31 15.67 -3.09 -20.98
C GLN A 31 15.28 -3.84 -22.26
N VAL A 32 14.29 -4.74 -22.19
CA VAL A 32 13.79 -5.44 -23.39
C VAL A 32 13.13 -4.45 -24.35
N GLY A 33 12.39 -3.46 -23.85
CA GLY A 33 11.79 -2.39 -24.66
C GLY A 33 12.83 -1.59 -25.43
N VAL A 34 13.89 -1.14 -24.76
CA VAL A 34 14.97 -0.37 -25.38
C VAL A 34 15.74 -1.21 -26.40
N THR A 35 16.06 -2.46 -26.08
CA THR A 35 16.86 -3.32 -26.97
C THR A 35 16.10 -3.78 -28.21
N GLN A 36 14.79 -3.98 -28.10
CA GLN A 36 13.93 -4.38 -29.22
C GLN A 36 13.25 -3.18 -29.92
N HIS A 37 13.48 -1.96 -29.45
CA HIS A 37 12.80 -0.74 -29.90
C HIS A 37 11.27 -0.86 -29.88
N ILE A 38 10.71 -1.36 -28.76
CA ILE A 38 9.27 -1.51 -28.54
C ILE A 38 8.84 -0.49 -27.47
N PRO A 39 8.33 0.70 -27.85
CA PRO A 39 8.00 1.77 -26.90
C PRO A 39 6.94 1.38 -25.86
N GLN A 40 6.05 0.44 -26.18
CA GLN A 40 5.05 -0.05 -25.24
C GLN A 40 5.69 -0.71 -24.01
N LEU A 41 6.76 -1.50 -24.21
CA LEU A 41 7.46 -2.16 -23.11
C LEU A 41 8.21 -1.14 -22.24
N GLU A 42 8.78 -0.08 -22.82
CA GLU A 42 9.39 1.00 -22.03
C GLU A 42 8.35 1.69 -21.13
N GLY A 43 7.14 1.92 -21.67
CA GLY A 43 6.00 2.45 -20.92
C GLY A 43 5.53 1.54 -19.79
N ASP A 44 5.41 0.23 -20.04
CA ASP A 44 5.03 -0.77 -19.03
C ASP A 44 6.07 -0.84 -17.90
N GLY A 45 7.36 -0.79 -18.26
CA GLY A 45 8.46 -0.70 -17.30
C GLY A 45 8.32 0.53 -16.40
N ALA A 46 8.11 1.71 -16.99
CA ALA A 46 7.89 2.94 -16.23
C ALA A 46 6.65 2.86 -15.31
N GLY A 47 5.55 2.25 -15.78
CA GLY A 47 4.34 2.03 -15.00
C GLY A 47 4.59 1.18 -13.76
N ASN A 48 5.28 0.04 -13.91
CA ASN A 48 5.65 -0.83 -12.80
C ASN A 48 6.61 -0.16 -11.81
N PHE A 49 7.51 0.70 -12.29
CA PHE A 49 8.39 1.47 -11.43
C PHE A 49 7.60 2.49 -10.58
N VAL A 50 6.67 3.23 -11.18
CA VAL A 50 5.79 4.17 -10.46
C VAL A 50 4.96 3.42 -9.42
N PHE A 51 4.41 2.25 -9.76
CA PHE A 51 3.71 1.41 -8.80
C PHE A 51 4.59 1.01 -7.61
N ALA A 52 5.83 0.56 -7.87
CA ALA A 52 6.77 0.20 -6.81
C ALA A 52 7.03 1.36 -5.83
N VAL A 53 7.27 2.56 -6.37
CA VAL A 53 7.49 3.77 -5.55
C VAL A 53 6.26 4.10 -4.71
N LEU A 54 5.07 4.12 -5.32
CA LEU A 54 3.82 4.40 -4.60
C LEU A 54 3.52 3.37 -3.51
N CYS A 55 3.85 2.10 -3.76
CA CYS A 55 3.69 1.03 -2.78
C CYS A 55 4.63 1.21 -1.58
N LEU A 56 5.90 1.58 -1.80
CA LEU A 56 6.85 1.89 -0.73
C LEU A 56 6.43 3.10 0.09
N VAL A 57 6.05 4.19 -0.57
CA VAL A 57 5.58 5.42 0.10
C VAL A 57 4.34 5.11 0.94
N SER A 58 3.41 4.33 0.40
CA SER A 58 2.20 3.90 1.14
C SER A 58 2.54 3.02 2.33
N GLY A 59 3.43 2.04 2.16
CA GLY A 59 3.94 1.20 3.23
C GLY A 59 4.60 2.01 4.35
N PHE A 60 5.39 3.02 4.01
CA PHE A 60 6.01 3.92 4.98
C PHE A 60 4.97 4.67 5.82
N PHE A 61 3.89 5.17 5.20
CA PHE A 61 2.83 5.87 5.93
C PHE A 61 2.09 5.00 6.94
N VAL A 62 2.10 3.67 6.80
CA VAL A 62 1.49 2.73 7.76
C VAL A 62 2.13 2.87 9.14
N LEU A 63 3.43 3.14 9.20
CA LEU A 63 4.18 3.29 10.44
C LEU A 63 3.84 4.61 11.15
N ILE A 64 3.57 5.67 10.39
CA ILE A 64 3.33 7.01 10.92
C ILE A 64 1.85 7.20 11.29
N LYS A 65 0.95 7.08 10.30
CA LYS A 65 -0.49 7.31 10.44
C LYS A 65 -1.27 6.36 9.52
N PRO A 66 -1.91 5.31 10.09
CA PRO A 66 -2.66 4.33 9.30
C PRO A 66 -3.71 4.93 8.38
N LEU A 67 -4.36 6.03 8.78
CA LEU A 67 -5.36 6.70 7.95
C LEU A 67 -4.76 7.34 6.68
N ILE A 68 -3.54 7.88 6.76
CA ILE A 68 -2.84 8.42 5.58
C ILE A 68 -2.49 7.26 4.64
N ALA A 69 -2.05 6.13 5.21
CA ALA A 69 -1.74 4.92 4.44
C ALA A 69 -2.96 4.36 3.70
N VAL A 70 -4.15 4.39 4.31
CA VAL A 70 -5.41 4.01 3.62
C VAL A 70 -5.58 4.83 2.34
N GLY A 71 -5.46 6.15 2.47
CA GLY A 71 -5.61 7.07 1.33
C GLY A 71 -4.53 6.88 0.27
N SER A 72 -3.28 6.67 0.67
CA SER A 72 -2.18 6.47 -0.27
C SER A 72 -2.26 5.13 -1.00
N PHE A 73 -2.65 4.04 -0.31
CA PHE A 73 -2.90 2.76 -0.97
C PHE A 73 -4.12 2.83 -1.90
N ALA A 74 -5.20 3.51 -1.49
CA ALA A 74 -6.35 3.73 -2.37
C ALA A 74 -5.97 4.52 -3.64
N LEU A 75 -5.16 5.58 -3.49
CA LEU A 75 -4.64 6.33 -4.63
C LEU A 75 -3.74 5.45 -5.52
N THR A 76 -2.87 4.64 -4.92
CA THR A 76 -2.04 3.67 -5.65
C THR A 76 -2.90 2.72 -6.47
N ALA A 77 -3.98 2.19 -5.90
CA ALA A 77 -4.93 1.34 -6.62
C ALA A 77 -5.58 2.06 -7.81
N VAL A 78 -6.02 3.30 -7.63
CA VAL A 78 -6.61 4.11 -8.71
C VAL A 78 -5.61 4.35 -9.84
N VAL A 79 -4.37 4.69 -9.51
CA VAL A 79 -3.31 4.93 -10.51
C VAL A 79 -3.02 3.64 -11.29
N VAL A 80 -2.80 2.52 -10.59
CA VAL A 80 -2.50 1.23 -11.23
C VAL A 80 -3.67 0.75 -12.09
N PHE A 81 -4.90 0.91 -11.61
CA PHE A 81 -6.11 0.58 -12.37
C PHE A 81 -6.21 1.43 -13.64
N TYR A 82 -5.99 2.75 -13.53
CA TYR A 82 -6.02 3.66 -14.67
C TYR A 82 -4.95 3.31 -15.71
N VAL A 83 -3.73 2.99 -15.27
CA VAL A 83 -2.64 2.51 -16.14
C VAL A 83 -3.05 1.21 -16.83
N GLY A 84 -3.52 0.21 -16.08
CA GLY A 84 -3.96 -1.08 -16.63
C GLY A 84 -5.08 -0.94 -17.65
N MET A 85 -6.04 -0.03 -17.43
CA MET A 85 -7.09 0.26 -18.41
C MET A 85 -6.56 1.00 -19.65
N THR A 86 -5.66 1.96 -19.47
CA THR A 86 -5.13 2.80 -20.56
C THR A 86 -4.25 2.01 -21.53
N TYR A 87 -3.42 1.12 -20.99
CA TYR A 87 -2.49 0.30 -21.77
C TYR A 87 -3.01 -1.12 -22.05
N GLN A 88 -4.25 -1.43 -21.64
CA GLN A 88 -4.84 -2.78 -21.72
C GLN A 88 -3.97 -3.86 -21.05
N ASP A 89 -3.19 -3.49 -20.05
CA ASP A 89 -2.35 -4.41 -19.31
C ASP A 89 -3.16 -5.13 -18.23
N HIS A 90 -3.53 -6.37 -18.54
CA HIS A 90 -4.21 -7.27 -17.61
C HIS A 90 -3.41 -7.52 -16.33
N THR A 91 -2.07 -7.48 -16.41
CA THR A 91 -1.18 -7.69 -15.28
C THR A 91 -1.31 -6.53 -14.30
N ALA A 92 -1.19 -5.28 -14.76
CA ALA A 92 -1.46 -4.09 -13.95
C ALA A 92 -2.87 -4.10 -13.33
N LEU A 93 -3.89 -4.51 -14.09
CA LEU A 93 -5.25 -4.63 -13.56
C LEU A 93 -5.32 -5.63 -12.40
N LEU A 94 -4.65 -6.78 -12.49
CA LEU A 94 -4.57 -7.75 -11.39
C LEU A 94 -3.81 -7.18 -10.18
N TRP A 95 -2.71 -6.45 -10.41
CA TRP A 95 -1.96 -5.82 -9.32
C TRP A 95 -2.76 -4.78 -8.55
N THR A 96 -3.83 -4.22 -9.12
CA THR A 96 -4.75 -3.29 -8.43
C THR A 96 -5.36 -3.91 -7.16
N VAL A 97 -5.56 -5.23 -7.13
CA VAL A 97 -6.14 -5.92 -5.97
C VAL A 97 -5.27 -5.75 -4.72
N VAL A 98 -3.96 -5.70 -4.87
CA VAL A 98 -3.00 -5.63 -3.76
C VAL A 98 -3.15 -4.34 -2.95
N PRO A 99 -3.00 -3.12 -3.53
CA PRO A 99 -3.19 -1.89 -2.79
C PRO A 99 -4.63 -1.75 -2.27
N VAL A 100 -5.66 -2.30 -2.92
CA VAL A 100 -7.02 -2.34 -2.37
C VAL A 100 -7.07 -3.14 -1.07
N VAL A 101 -6.54 -4.37 -1.09
CA VAL A 101 -6.49 -5.23 0.11
C VAL A 101 -5.67 -4.56 1.22
N LEU A 102 -4.51 -3.99 0.90
CA LEU A 102 -3.68 -3.28 1.88
C LEU A 102 -4.41 -2.06 2.46
N SER A 103 -5.15 -1.30 1.64
CA SER A 103 -5.98 -0.17 2.10
C SER A 103 -7.06 -0.63 3.09
N ILE A 104 -7.77 -1.73 2.80
CA ILE A 104 -8.79 -2.31 3.70
C ILE A 104 -8.15 -2.76 5.02
N VAL A 105 -7.01 -3.44 4.97
CA VAL A 105 -6.31 -3.90 6.18
C VAL A 105 -5.83 -2.70 7.01
N CYS A 106 -5.29 -1.65 6.38
CA CYS A 106 -4.93 -0.40 7.07
C CYS A 106 -6.14 0.27 7.73
N LEU A 107 -7.31 0.21 7.10
CA LEU A 107 -8.55 0.74 7.68
C LEU A 107 -8.97 -0.05 8.93
N ALA A 108 -8.85 -1.38 8.89
CA ALA A 108 -9.11 -2.24 10.05
C ALA A 108 -8.14 -1.94 11.21
N VAL A 109 -6.85 -1.73 10.92
CA VAL A 109 -5.85 -1.29 11.92
C VAL A 109 -6.26 0.03 12.55
N TYR A 110 -6.64 1.02 11.73
CA TYR A 110 -7.08 2.32 12.21
C TYR A 110 -8.31 2.22 13.13
N GLN A 111 -9.31 1.42 12.74
CA GLN A 111 -10.52 1.21 13.55
C GLN A 111 -10.20 0.54 14.90
N SER A 112 -9.31 -0.45 14.92
CA SER A 112 -8.85 -1.11 16.15
C SER A 112 -8.09 -0.15 17.09
N GLU A 113 -7.31 0.78 16.55
CA GLU A 113 -6.66 1.83 17.33
C GLU A 113 -7.67 2.80 17.93
N ARG A 114 -8.63 3.27 17.11
CA ARG A 114 -9.67 4.20 17.56
C ARG A 114 -10.57 3.61 18.64
N ASN A 115 -10.94 2.34 18.53
CA ASN A 115 -11.80 1.68 19.51
C ASN A 115 -11.10 1.50 20.87
N GLY A 116 -9.83 1.08 20.88
CA GLY A 116 -9.06 0.97 22.13
C GLY A 116 -8.91 2.30 22.86
N SER A 117 -8.72 3.41 22.14
CA SER A 117 -8.66 4.74 22.77
C SER A 117 -9.99 5.18 23.39
N LYS A 118 -11.14 4.81 22.78
CA LYS A 118 -12.46 5.11 23.34
C LYS A 118 -12.71 4.33 24.63
N GLU A 119 -12.32 3.06 24.66
CA GLU A 119 -12.48 2.20 25.83
C GLU A 119 -11.62 2.68 27.00
N ALA A 120 -10.35 3.02 26.76
CA ALA A 120 -9.47 3.59 27.77
C ALA A 120 -10.03 4.89 28.37
N LYS A 121 -10.60 5.76 27.53
CA LYS A 121 -11.25 7.00 28.00
C LYS A 121 -12.50 6.74 28.84
N ARG A 122 -13.29 5.71 28.51
CA ARG A 122 -14.47 5.31 29.32
C ARG A 122 -14.06 4.78 30.69
N VAL A 123 -13.05 3.92 30.74
CA VAL A 123 -12.55 3.36 32.02
C VAL A 123 -12.05 4.49 32.93
N ALA A 124 -11.26 5.42 32.40
CA ALA A 124 -10.73 6.56 33.16
C ALA A 124 -11.82 7.42 33.81
N VAL A 125 -12.96 7.63 33.11
CA VAL A 125 -14.11 8.40 33.64
C VAL A 125 -14.89 7.61 34.71
N SER A 126 -14.91 6.28 34.64
CA SER A 126 -15.67 5.42 35.55
C SER A 126 -14.97 5.12 36.89
N THR A 127 -13.66 5.32 37.00
CA THR A 127 -12.93 5.19 38.27
C THR A 127 -13.12 6.46 39.10
N PRO A 128 -13.93 6.44 40.18
CA PRO A 128 -14.07 7.61 41.03
C PRO A 128 -12.72 7.91 41.70
N SER A 129 -12.32 9.18 41.63
CA SER A 129 -11.20 9.72 42.40
C SER A 129 -11.44 9.44 43.87
N ARG A 130 -10.82 8.38 44.42
CA ARG A 130 -10.72 8.20 45.86
C ARG A 130 -9.74 9.24 46.39
N SER A 131 -10.25 10.45 46.62
CA SER A 131 -9.63 11.48 47.46
C SER A 131 -9.84 11.15 48.92
#